data_AF-A0A1I1Y1Q6-F1
#
_entry.id   AF-A0A1I1Y1Q6-F1
#
_cell.length_a   1.000
_cell.length_b   1.000
_cell.length_c   1.000
_cell.angle_alpha   90.00
_cell.angle_beta   90.00
_cell.angle_gamma   90.00
#
_symmetry.space_group_name_H-M   'P 1'
#
loop_
_entity.id
_entity.type
_entity.pdbx_description
1 polymer ?
#
loop_
_entity_poly.entity_id
_entity_poly.type
_entity_poly.pdbx_seq_one_letter_code
_entity_poly.pdbx_strand_id
1 'polypeptide(L)'
;MMAQEQVRTNAGGAILFDSAASSQVDDDWFMPSHWRELGALRMQTGGRGGVALVGTPAGEGVLRHYRRGGMVARLMGDRYLWTGAERTRSFAEFRLLASMAREGLPVPAPIAARYRRQGPFYTADLITRHVASARTLAECLAWGRLDAELAQRTGELVARFHRAGVWHADLNAHNILVAESQLYLIDFDRGERRPPAEAWRTANLQRLRRSLVKLGAMAESEAVFEKTLWQPLEQGYTATFGVGGDEP
;
A
#
# COMPACT_ATOMS: atom_id res chain seq x y z
N MET A 1 13.71 10.02 8.75
CA MET A 1 13.20 11.38 9.10
C MET A 1 11.74 11.22 9.49
N MET A 2 11.31 11.77 10.62
CA MET A 2 9.94 11.57 11.13
C MET A 2 8.96 12.41 10.32
N ALA A 3 7.81 11.82 9.95
CA ALA A 3 6.74 12.59 9.30
C ALA A 3 6.18 13.63 10.28
N GLN A 4 6.11 14.89 9.85
CA GLN A 4 5.60 16.01 10.64
C GLN A 4 4.23 16.40 10.08
N GLU A 5 3.20 15.81 10.67
CA GLU A 5 1.81 15.98 10.24
C GLU A 5 1.37 17.46 10.30
N GLN A 6 0.89 17.98 9.17
CA GLN A 6 0.19 19.26 9.10
C GLN A 6 -1.12 19.12 8.35
N VAL A 7 -2.16 19.82 8.82
CA VAL A 7 -3.48 19.87 8.20
C VAL A 7 -3.75 21.30 7.74
N ARG A 8 -4.14 21.43 6.47
CA ARG A 8 -4.62 22.68 5.88
C ARG A 8 -6.07 22.52 5.44
N THR A 9 -6.97 23.30 6.02
CA THR A 9 -8.39 23.30 5.68
C THR A 9 -8.68 24.31 4.58
N ASN A 10 -9.63 24.00 3.71
CA ASN A 10 -10.18 24.91 2.71
C ASN A 10 -11.72 24.80 2.71
N ALA A 11 -12.42 25.73 2.05
CA ALA A 11 -13.89 25.82 2.10
C ALA A 11 -14.62 24.53 1.67
N GLY A 12 -13.96 23.65 0.91
CA GLY A 12 -14.51 22.40 0.39
C GLY A 12 -13.83 21.13 0.91
N GLY A 13 -12.90 21.17 1.85
CA GLY A 13 -12.05 20.01 2.13
C GLY A 13 -10.89 20.26 3.07
N ALA A 14 -9.93 19.34 3.07
CA ALA A 14 -8.66 19.52 3.74
C ALA A 14 -7.54 18.71 3.06
N ILE A 15 -6.32 19.19 3.23
CA ILE A 15 -5.08 18.54 2.85
C ILE A 15 -4.33 18.19 4.13
N LEU A 16 -3.89 16.94 4.22
CA LEU A 16 -3.01 16.41 5.25
C LEU A 16 -1.66 16.12 4.59
N PHE A 17 -0.56 16.61 5.13
CA PHE A 17 0.75 16.41 4.50
C PHE A 17 1.87 16.28 5.52
N ASP A 18 2.97 15.69 5.08
CA ASP A 18 4.22 15.64 5.82
C ASP A 18 5.03 16.90 5.52
N SER A 19 5.12 17.80 6.51
CA SER A 19 5.87 19.04 6.37
C SER A 19 7.39 18.85 6.30
N ALA A 20 7.91 17.67 6.69
CA ALA A 20 9.29 17.30 6.42
C ALA A 20 9.52 16.90 4.96
N ALA A 21 8.48 16.49 4.24
CA ALA A 21 8.53 16.18 2.81
C ALA A 21 8.35 17.45 1.95
N SER A 22 7.43 18.35 2.34
CA SER A 22 7.27 19.65 1.68
C SER A 22 6.69 20.69 2.63
N SER A 23 7.26 21.89 2.64
CA SER A 23 6.78 23.01 3.46
C SER A 23 5.44 23.58 2.97
N GLN A 24 5.07 23.34 1.71
CA GLN A 24 3.82 23.78 1.13
C GLN A 24 3.28 22.70 0.18
N VAL A 25 2.04 22.29 0.40
CA VAL A 25 1.28 21.38 -0.48
C VAL A 25 -0.07 22.02 -0.76
N ASP A 26 -0.45 22.10 -2.03
CA ASP A 26 -1.72 22.67 -2.44
C ASP A 26 -2.65 21.73 -3.21
N ASP A 27 -3.80 22.25 -3.62
CA ASP A 27 -4.81 21.46 -4.31
C ASP A 27 -4.34 20.99 -5.70
N ASP A 28 -3.40 21.70 -6.32
CA ASP A 28 -2.90 21.42 -7.66
C ASP A 28 -1.98 20.19 -7.65
N TRP A 29 -1.34 19.88 -6.52
CA TRP A 29 -0.58 18.64 -6.33
C TRP A 29 -1.41 17.37 -6.57
N PHE A 30 -2.72 17.46 -6.44
CA PHE A 30 -3.61 16.33 -6.64
C PHE A 30 -4.30 16.38 -8.02
N MET A 31 -3.80 17.21 -8.93
CA MET A 31 -4.26 17.33 -10.31
C MET A 31 -3.15 16.84 -11.27
N PRO A 32 -3.36 15.73 -12.00
CA PRO A 32 -2.36 15.27 -12.97
C PRO A 32 -1.99 16.31 -14.04
N SER A 33 -2.91 17.22 -14.39
CA SER A 33 -2.63 18.33 -15.33
C SER A 33 -1.54 19.28 -14.83
N HIS A 34 -1.57 19.64 -13.55
CA HIS A 34 -0.56 20.51 -12.94
C HIS A 34 0.85 19.93 -13.10
N TRP A 35 1.04 18.66 -12.75
CA TRP A 35 2.33 17.99 -12.92
C TRP A 35 2.74 17.83 -14.39
N ARG A 36 1.78 17.69 -15.30
CA ARG A 36 2.05 17.64 -16.74
C ARG A 36 2.58 18.96 -17.25
N GLU A 37 1.98 20.07 -16.83
CA GLU A 37 2.41 21.43 -17.19
C GLU A 37 3.82 21.74 -16.67
N LEU A 38 4.17 21.21 -15.51
CA LEU A 38 5.53 21.29 -14.94
C LEU A 38 6.53 20.32 -15.59
N GLY A 39 6.12 19.48 -16.55
CA GLY A 39 6.98 18.43 -17.12
C GLY A 39 7.36 17.33 -16.12
N ALA A 40 6.65 17.23 -15.00
CA ALA A 40 6.93 16.36 -13.86
C ALA A 40 5.94 15.19 -13.72
N LEU A 41 5.07 14.96 -14.72
CA LEU A 41 4.18 13.81 -14.77
C LEU A 41 4.76 12.70 -15.65
N ARG A 42 4.90 11.50 -15.09
CA ARG A 42 5.19 10.27 -15.85
C ARG A 42 4.08 9.25 -15.63
N MET A 43 3.50 8.75 -16.71
CA MET A 43 2.52 7.66 -16.63
C MET A 43 3.27 6.34 -16.70
N GLN A 44 3.29 5.59 -15.60
CA GLN A 44 3.85 4.24 -15.61
C GLN A 44 2.75 3.25 -15.95
N THR A 45 2.91 2.54 -17.06
CA THR A 45 2.04 1.44 -17.46
C THR A 45 2.30 0.25 -16.52
N GLY A 46 1.32 -0.08 -15.69
CA GLY A 46 1.34 -1.25 -14.82
C GLY A 46 -0.08 -1.66 -14.47
N GLY A 47 -0.39 -2.96 -14.62
CA GLY A 47 -1.66 -3.59 -14.23
C GLY A 47 -2.95 -2.86 -14.64
N ARG A 48 -4.02 -3.04 -13.84
CA ARG A 48 -5.37 -2.50 -14.06
C ARG A 48 -5.47 -0.99 -13.77
N GLY A 49 -4.73 -0.14 -14.48
CA GLY A 49 -5.07 1.30 -14.51
C GLY A 49 -3.94 2.30 -14.70
N GLY A 50 -2.68 1.88 -14.69
CA GLY A 50 -1.53 2.80 -14.76
C GLY A 50 -1.37 3.64 -13.48
N VAL A 51 -0.13 4.02 -13.18
CA VAL A 51 0.21 4.83 -12.00
C VAL A 51 0.71 6.19 -12.47
N ALA A 52 0.17 7.27 -11.88
CA ALA A 52 0.65 8.62 -12.13
C ALA A 52 1.84 8.91 -11.20
N LEU A 53 3.04 8.94 -11.76
CA LEU A 53 4.24 9.39 -11.05
C LEU A 53 4.38 10.90 -11.19
N VAL A 54 4.61 11.58 -10.08
CA VAL A 54 4.69 13.03 -9.98
C VAL A 54 6.02 13.45 -9.34
N GLY A 55 6.73 14.39 -9.94
CA GLY A 55 7.99 14.91 -9.41
C GLY A 55 7.77 15.96 -8.34
N THR A 56 7.72 15.55 -7.06
CA THR A 56 7.54 16.48 -5.93
C THR A 56 8.90 17.00 -5.42
N PRO A 57 8.93 18.10 -4.63
CA PRO A 57 10.13 18.52 -3.90
C PRO A 57 10.74 17.43 -2.99
N ALA A 58 9.94 16.46 -2.55
CA ALA A 58 10.39 15.32 -1.73
C ALA A 58 10.97 14.15 -2.56
N GLY A 59 11.08 14.32 -3.88
CA GLY A 59 11.36 13.27 -4.85
C GLY A 59 10.09 12.77 -5.57
N GLU A 60 10.24 11.70 -6.33
CA GLU A 60 9.10 11.13 -7.06
C GLU A 60 8.03 10.56 -6.11
N GLY A 61 6.79 10.91 -6.40
CA GLY A 61 5.60 10.42 -5.71
C GLY A 61 4.67 9.63 -6.63
N VAL A 62 3.90 8.73 -6.04
CA VAL A 62 2.78 8.04 -6.67
C VAL A 62 1.51 8.79 -6.31
N LEU A 63 0.88 9.44 -7.28
CA LEU A 63 -0.42 10.09 -7.11
C LEU A 63 -1.55 9.08 -7.39
N ARG A 64 -2.36 8.80 -6.38
CA ARG A 64 -3.55 7.94 -6.48
C ARG A 64 -4.82 8.71 -6.16
N HIS A 65 -5.78 8.61 -7.06
CA HIS A 65 -7.16 9.00 -6.80
C HIS A 65 -7.96 7.79 -6.33
N TYR A 66 -8.68 7.91 -5.20
CA TYR A 66 -9.48 6.80 -4.67
C TYR A 66 -10.71 6.59 -5.55
N ARG A 67 -10.76 5.45 -6.22
CA ARG A 67 -11.93 5.02 -6.99
C ARG A 67 -12.67 3.96 -6.19
N ARG A 68 -14.01 4.07 -6.12
CA ARG A 68 -14.82 2.96 -5.64
C ARG A 68 -14.77 1.82 -6.65
N GLY A 69 -14.58 0.59 -6.17
CA GLY A 69 -14.71 -0.63 -6.96
C GLY A 69 -16.12 -1.24 -6.86
N GLY A 70 -16.44 -2.18 -7.76
CA GLY A 70 -17.66 -2.98 -7.71
C GLY A 70 -18.93 -2.27 -8.21
N MET A 71 -20.09 -2.94 -8.06
CA MET A 71 -21.38 -2.44 -8.58
C MET A 71 -21.78 -1.06 -8.03
N VAL A 72 -21.31 -0.68 -6.84
CA VAL A 72 -21.56 0.63 -6.22
C VAL A 72 -20.90 1.79 -6.99
N ALA A 73 -19.77 1.53 -7.66
CA ALA A 73 -19.10 2.52 -8.50
C ALA A 73 -19.95 2.94 -9.71
N ARG A 74 -20.79 2.02 -10.22
CA ARG A 74 -21.69 2.27 -11.36
C ARG A 74 -22.88 3.17 -11.00
N LEU A 75 -23.21 3.27 -9.71
CA LEU A 75 -24.33 4.09 -9.21
C LEU A 75 -23.88 5.41 -8.59
N MET A 76 -22.75 5.43 -7.88
CA MET A 76 -22.28 6.60 -7.11
C MET A 76 -20.95 7.21 -7.59
N GLY A 77 -20.26 6.60 -8.55
CA GLY A 77 -18.93 7.03 -9.00
C GLY A 77 -17.85 6.81 -7.93
N ASP A 78 -16.94 7.76 -7.80
CA ASP A 78 -15.80 7.84 -6.87
C ASP A 78 -16.16 8.42 -5.47
N ARG A 79 -17.44 8.70 -5.22
CA ARG A 79 -17.91 9.46 -4.04
C ARG A 79 -18.16 8.60 -2.81
N TYR A 80 -17.59 8.98 -1.67
CA TYR A 80 -17.75 8.32 -0.36
C TYR A 80 -18.66 9.11 0.59
N LEU A 81 -19.43 8.44 1.46
CA LEU A 81 -20.27 9.13 2.44
C LEU A 81 -19.39 9.84 3.49
N TRP A 82 -19.66 11.12 3.71
CA TRP A 82 -18.97 11.92 4.70
C TRP A 82 -19.39 11.54 6.12
N THR A 83 -18.43 11.16 6.96
CA THR A 83 -18.66 10.81 8.38
C THR A 83 -17.66 11.49 9.32
N GLY A 84 -16.88 12.46 8.82
CA GLY A 84 -15.83 13.16 9.55
C GLY A 84 -14.49 13.12 8.82
N ALA A 85 -13.66 14.16 9.01
CA ALA A 85 -12.36 14.32 8.34
C ALA A 85 -11.41 13.16 8.64
N GLU A 86 -11.32 12.79 9.92
CA GLU A 86 -10.51 11.69 10.46
C GLU A 86 -10.89 10.32 9.89
N ARG A 87 -12.12 10.18 9.39
CA ARG A 87 -12.67 8.94 8.84
C ARG A 87 -12.58 8.89 7.32
N THR A 88 -11.99 9.91 6.68
CA THR A 88 -11.75 9.86 5.24
C THR A 88 -10.65 8.84 4.94
N ARG A 89 -10.82 8.08 3.85
CA ARG A 89 -9.88 7.01 3.50
C ARG A 89 -8.45 7.50 3.32
N SER A 90 -8.27 8.64 2.65
CA SER A 90 -6.95 9.22 2.42
C SER A 90 -6.27 9.65 3.72
N PHE A 91 -6.99 10.24 4.69
CA PHE A 91 -6.40 10.63 5.98
C PHE A 91 -6.09 9.41 6.85
N ALA A 92 -7.02 8.45 6.92
CA ALA A 92 -6.81 7.22 7.68
C ALA A 92 -5.60 6.44 7.15
N GLU A 93 -5.48 6.28 5.83
CA GLU A 93 -4.35 5.59 5.22
C GLU A 93 -3.03 6.37 5.35
N PHE A 94 -3.05 7.70 5.17
CA PHE A 94 -1.87 8.55 5.40
C PHE A 94 -1.30 8.33 6.80
N ARG A 95 -2.15 8.39 7.83
CA ARG A 95 -1.70 8.24 9.21
C ARG A 95 -1.26 6.82 9.53
N LEU A 96 -1.92 5.82 8.96
CA LEU A 96 -1.49 4.43 9.08
C LEU A 96 -0.09 4.23 8.46
N LEU A 97 0.14 4.74 7.24
CA LEU A 97 1.43 4.69 6.56
C LEU A 97 2.51 5.45 7.35
N ALA A 98 2.21 6.65 7.83
CA ALA A 98 3.15 7.45 8.63
C ALA A 98 3.52 6.74 9.94
N SER A 99 2.55 6.09 10.58
CA SER A 99 2.76 5.27 11.78
C SER A 99 3.66 4.07 11.50
N MET A 100 3.39 3.31 10.44
CA MET A 100 4.21 2.14 10.05
C MET A 100 5.63 2.54 9.65
N ALA A 101 5.79 3.65 8.92
CA ALA A 101 7.11 4.16 8.55
C ALA A 101 7.94 4.57 9.77
N ARG A 102 7.32 5.14 10.81
CA ARG A 102 8.01 5.44 12.09
C ARG A 102 8.46 4.19 12.83
N GLU A 103 7.72 3.08 12.69
CA GLU A 103 8.07 1.77 13.24
C GLU A 103 9.12 1.02 12.39
N GLY A 104 9.61 1.61 11.30
CA GLY A 104 10.57 0.97 10.41
C GLY A 104 9.98 -0.16 9.57
N LEU A 105 8.65 -0.23 9.45
CA LEU A 105 8.01 -1.16 8.51
C LEU A 105 8.22 -0.66 7.07
N PRO A 106 8.46 -1.58 6.12
CA PRO A 106 8.79 -1.21 4.75
C PRO A 106 7.50 -0.87 3.98
N VAL A 107 7.09 0.39 4.11
CA VAL A 107 5.97 0.98 3.38
C VAL A 107 6.43 2.25 2.65
N PRO A 108 5.77 2.63 1.54
CA PRO A 108 5.97 3.93 0.94
C PRO A 108 5.63 5.03 1.94
N ALA A 109 6.58 5.91 2.22
CA ALA A 109 6.33 7.05 3.11
C ALA A 109 5.23 7.93 2.49
N PRO A 110 4.20 8.33 3.26
CA PRO A 110 3.16 9.20 2.75
C PRO A 110 3.71 10.63 2.60
N ILE A 111 3.31 11.33 1.54
CA ILE A 111 3.71 12.71 1.26
C ILE A 111 2.54 13.65 1.56
N ALA A 112 1.38 13.38 0.95
CA ALA A 112 0.18 14.18 1.13
C ALA A 112 -1.10 13.39 0.86
N ALA A 113 -2.18 13.78 1.49
CA ALA A 113 -3.52 13.25 1.34
C ALA A 113 -4.51 14.40 1.24
N ARG A 114 -5.57 14.23 0.45
CA ARG A 114 -6.65 15.21 0.33
C ARG A 114 -7.99 14.52 0.43
N TYR A 115 -8.97 15.24 0.97
CA TYR A 115 -10.37 15.00 0.63
C TYR A 115 -11.05 16.30 0.17
N ARG A 116 -12.02 16.16 -0.73
CA ARG A 116 -12.93 17.25 -1.13
C ARG A 116 -14.37 16.83 -0.91
N ARG A 117 -15.10 17.58 -0.10
CA ARG A 117 -16.51 17.42 0.21
C ARG A 117 -17.38 17.97 -0.92
N GLN A 118 -18.45 17.24 -1.22
CA GLN A 118 -19.49 17.59 -2.17
C GLN A 118 -20.83 17.18 -1.56
N GLY A 119 -21.45 18.09 -0.80
CA GLY A 119 -22.65 17.80 -0.02
C GLY A 119 -22.41 16.68 1.01
N PRO A 120 -23.21 15.60 1.01
CA PRO A 120 -23.02 14.47 1.93
C PRO A 120 -21.88 13.53 1.51
N PHE A 121 -21.21 13.81 0.39
CA PHE A 121 -20.16 12.95 -0.15
C PHE A 121 -18.78 13.60 -0.10
N TYR A 122 -17.73 12.80 -0.33
CA TYR A 122 -16.38 13.28 -0.57
C TYR A 122 -15.64 12.45 -1.63
N THR A 123 -14.63 13.06 -2.25
CA THR A 123 -13.59 12.42 -3.07
C THR A 123 -12.26 12.49 -2.33
N ALA A 124 -11.32 11.59 -2.63
CA ALA A 124 -10.07 11.49 -1.90
C ALA A 124 -8.88 11.20 -2.83
N ASP A 125 -7.71 11.70 -2.44
CA ASP A 125 -6.45 11.52 -3.14
C ASP A 125 -5.34 11.24 -2.12
N LEU A 126 -4.33 10.47 -2.51
CA LEU A 126 -3.12 10.19 -1.72
C LEU A 126 -1.89 10.24 -2.62
N ILE A 127 -0.82 10.84 -2.11
CA ILE A 127 0.52 10.86 -2.68
C ILE A 127 1.45 10.16 -1.70
N THR A 128 2.12 9.11 -2.16
CA THR A 128 3.17 8.41 -1.40
C THR A 128 4.50 8.49 -2.15
N ARG A 129 5.64 8.28 -1.48
CA ARG A 129 6.93 8.17 -2.16
C ARG A 129 6.92 7.00 -3.15
N HIS A 130 7.47 7.22 -4.33
CA HIS A 130 7.66 6.16 -5.31
C HIS A 130 8.80 5.22 -4.87
N VAL A 131 8.55 3.92 -4.91
CA VAL A 131 9.59 2.90 -4.72
C VAL A 131 10.24 2.62 -6.08
N ALA A 132 11.37 3.26 -6.33
CA ALA A 132 12.07 3.17 -7.61
C ALA A 132 12.54 1.73 -7.91
N SER A 133 12.59 1.39 -9.20
CA SER A 133 13.08 0.11 -9.72
C SER A 133 12.41 -1.14 -9.12
N ALA A 134 11.21 -1.01 -8.59
CA ALA A 134 10.46 -2.11 -8.01
C ALA A 134 9.57 -2.81 -9.03
N ARG A 135 9.33 -4.09 -8.79
CA ARG A 135 8.35 -4.92 -9.50
C ARG A 135 7.39 -5.53 -8.51
N THR A 136 6.14 -5.74 -8.88
CA THR A 136 5.22 -6.48 -8.02
C THR A 136 5.66 -7.95 -7.91
N LEU A 137 5.35 -8.60 -6.79
CA LEU A 137 5.55 -10.05 -6.63
C LEU A 137 4.80 -10.83 -7.71
N ALA A 138 3.64 -10.32 -8.16
CA ALA A 138 2.89 -10.86 -9.28
C ALA A 138 3.66 -10.80 -10.62
N GLU A 139 4.36 -9.70 -10.90
CA GLU A 139 5.24 -9.59 -12.08
C GLU A 139 6.46 -10.51 -11.97
N CYS A 140 7.05 -10.63 -10.78
CA CYS A 140 8.12 -11.59 -10.52
C CYS A 140 7.65 -13.02 -10.79
N LEU A 141 6.46 -13.39 -10.32
CA LEU A 141 5.86 -14.70 -10.63
C LEU A 141 5.65 -14.89 -12.13
N ALA A 142 5.04 -13.92 -12.82
CA ALA A 142 4.78 -14.00 -14.25
C ALA A 142 6.07 -14.13 -15.10
N TRP A 143 7.19 -13.59 -14.62
CA TRP A 143 8.51 -13.70 -15.26
C TRP A 143 9.36 -14.88 -14.78
N GLY A 144 8.81 -15.78 -13.94
CA GLY A 144 9.55 -16.92 -13.40
C GLY A 144 10.70 -16.53 -12.47
N ARG A 145 10.59 -15.37 -11.81
CA ARG A 145 11.58 -14.81 -10.87
C ARG A 145 11.15 -14.91 -9.40
N LEU A 146 10.02 -15.54 -9.13
CA LEU A 146 9.61 -15.89 -7.78
C LEU A 146 10.15 -17.29 -7.46
N ASP A 147 11.26 -17.34 -6.73
CA ASP A 147 11.90 -18.55 -6.22
C ASP A 147 11.68 -18.73 -4.71
N ALA A 148 12.26 -19.79 -4.15
CA ALA A 148 12.13 -20.12 -2.72
C ALA A 148 12.68 -19.01 -1.81
N GLU A 149 13.77 -18.34 -2.19
CA GLU A 149 14.37 -17.27 -1.40
C GLU A 149 13.45 -16.05 -1.35
N LEU A 150 12.93 -15.61 -2.50
CA LEU A 150 11.99 -14.49 -2.55
C LEU A 150 10.66 -14.82 -1.86
N ALA A 151 10.22 -16.08 -1.94
CA ALA A 151 9.04 -16.55 -1.21
C ALA A 151 9.27 -16.50 0.30
N GLN A 152 10.42 -16.95 0.79
CA GLN A 152 10.80 -16.84 2.20
C GLN A 152 10.82 -15.39 2.67
N ARG A 153 11.53 -14.50 1.97
CA ARG A 153 11.58 -13.06 2.28
C ARG A 153 10.20 -12.40 2.27
N THR A 154 9.28 -12.90 1.44
CA THR A 154 7.87 -12.47 1.45
C THR A 154 7.16 -12.88 2.73
N GLY A 155 7.41 -14.09 3.23
CA GLY A 155 6.90 -14.56 4.52
C GLY A 155 7.41 -13.69 5.69
N GLU A 156 8.72 -13.40 5.69
CA GLU A 156 9.38 -12.54 6.69
C GLU A 156 8.78 -11.13 6.68
N LEU A 157 8.56 -10.55 5.49
CA LEU A 157 7.87 -9.27 5.32
C LEU A 157 6.50 -9.29 6.00
N VAL A 158 5.64 -10.25 5.65
CA VAL A 158 4.26 -10.32 6.17
C VAL A 158 4.27 -10.52 7.69
N ALA A 159 5.20 -11.32 8.22
CA ALA A 159 5.36 -11.52 9.66
C ALA A 159 5.68 -10.23 10.41
N ARG A 160 6.55 -9.36 9.86
CA ARG A 160 6.87 -8.05 10.46
C ARG A 160 5.62 -7.17 10.62
N PHE A 161 4.78 -7.10 9.58
CA PHE A 161 3.51 -6.37 9.64
C PHE A 161 2.54 -6.97 10.65
N HIS A 162 2.38 -8.29 10.64
CA HIS A 162 1.49 -8.98 11.56
C HIS A 162 1.92 -8.83 13.02
N ARG A 163 3.22 -8.84 13.30
CA ARG A 163 3.77 -8.61 14.65
C ARG A 163 3.48 -7.20 15.13
N ALA A 164 3.61 -6.20 14.26
CA ALA A 164 3.24 -4.82 14.56
C ALA A 164 1.72 -4.58 14.67
N GLY A 165 0.91 -5.66 14.59
CA GLY A 165 -0.54 -5.59 14.66
C GLY A 165 -1.16 -4.93 13.43
N VAL A 166 -0.50 -4.96 12.28
CA VAL A 166 -1.04 -4.38 11.04
C VAL A 166 -1.82 -5.44 10.27
N TRP A 167 -3.10 -5.18 10.04
CA TRP A 167 -3.96 -5.97 9.18
C TRP A 167 -4.13 -5.29 7.82
N HIS A 168 -3.92 -6.05 6.75
CA HIS A 168 -4.04 -5.56 5.38
C HIS A 168 -5.31 -6.08 4.71
N ALA A 169 -6.26 -5.20 4.37
CA ALA A 169 -7.57 -5.60 3.86
C ALA A 169 -7.51 -6.43 2.57
N ASP A 170 -6.49 -6.18 1.72
CA ASP A 170 -6.30 -6.88 0.46
C ASP A 170 -4.86 -7.36 0.23
N LEU A 171 -4.30 -8.13 1.18
CA LEU A 171 -2.96 -8.71 1.02
C LEU A 171 -2.93 -9.67 -0.18
N ASN A 172 -2.25 -9.27 -1.26
CA ASN A 172 -2.12 -10.03 -2.50
C ASN A 172 -0.77 -9.73 -3.18
N ALA A 173 -0.38 -10.54 -4.15
CA ALA A 173 0.93 -10.42 -4.82
C ALA A 173 1.14 -9.13 -5.65
N HIS A 174 0.09 -8.39 -6.01
CA HIS A 174 0.24 -7.07 -6.64
C HIS A 174 0.58 -5.97 -5.62
N ASN A 175 0.24 -6.18 -4.35
CA ASN A 175 0.48 -5.22 -3.27
C ASN A 175 1.82 -5.43 -2.55
N ILE A 176 2.65 -6.37 -3.03
CA ILE A 176 4.00 -6.60 -2.55
C ILE A 176 4.95 -6.15 -3.65
N LEU A 177 5.78 -5.15 -3.35
CA LEU A 177 6.83 -4.67 -4.25
C LEU A 177 8.16 -5.32 -3.89
N VAL A 178 8.87 -5.77 -4.90
CA VAL A 178 10.22 -6.33 -4.86
C VAL A 178 11.14 -5.29 -5.45
N ALA A 179 11.88 -4.59 -4.59
CA ALA A 179 12.94 -3.67 -4.96
C ALA A 179 14.31 -4.31 -4.68
N GLU A 180 15.39 -3.69 -5.17
CA GLU A 180 16.76 -4.21 -5.00
C GLU A 180 17.15 -4.37 -3.53
N SER A 181 16.81 -3.38 -2.69
CA SER A 181 17.23 -3.36 -1.28
C SER A 181 16.34 -4.19 -0.36
N GLN A 182 15.02 -4.15 -0.58
CA GLN A 182 14.05 -4.82 0.28
C GLN A 182 12.69 -4.96 -0.41
N LEU A 183 11.81 -5.77 0.20
CA LEU A 183 10.41 -5.81 -0.18
C LEU A 183 9.63 -4.71 0.55
N TYR A 184 8.58 -4.20 -0.10
CA TYR A 184 7.64 -3.26 0.47
C TYR A 184 6.22 -3.81 0.37
N LEU A 185 5.39 -3.45 1.34
CA LEU A 185 3.94 -3.65 1.25
C LEU A 185 3.29 -2.29 0.92
N ILE A 186 2.34 -2.30 -0.02
CA ILE A 186 1.67 -1.09 -0.53
C ILE A 186 0.15 -1.26 -0.51
N ASP A 187 -0.57 -0.15 -0.72
CA ASP A 187 -2.05 -0.09 -0.76
C ASP A 187 -2.72 -0.55 0.55
N PHE A 188 -2.64 0.32 1.55
CA PHE A 188 -3.31 0.11 2.83
C PHE A 188 -4.70 0.74 2.85
N ASP A 189 -5.39 0.85 1.71
CA ASP A 189 -6.79 1.28 1.70
C ASP A 189 -7.63 0.29 2.50
N ARG A 190 -8.25 0.80 3.57
CA ARG A 190 -8.96 0.00 4.60
C ARG A 190 -8.05 -0.91 5.43
N GLY A 191 -6.73 -0.70 5.42
CA GLY A 191 -5.82 -1.30 6.40
C GLY A 191 -6.10 -0.75 7.80
N GLU A 192 -5.81 -1.56 8.82
CA GLU A 192 -6.13 -1.21 10.22
C GLU A 192 -5.08 -1.80 11.16
N ARG A 193 -4.96 -1.20 12.36
CA ARG A 193 -4.27 -1.85 13.47
C ARG A 193 -5.24 -2.77 14.21
N ARG A 194 -4.80 -4.00 14.48
CA ARG A 194 -5.52 -5.04 15.19
C ARG A 194 -4.58 -5.73 16.17
N PRO A 195 -5.02 -6.03 17.40
CA PRO A 195 -4.26 -6.90 18.29
C PRO A 195 -3.91 -8.20 17.54
N PRO A 196 -2.64 -8.66 17.58
CA PRO A 196 -2.24 -9.89 16.93
C PRO A 196 -3.10 -11.06 17.38
N ALA A 197 -3.85 -11.66 16.45
CA ALA A 197 -4.64 -12.85 16.69
C ALA A 197 -4.44 -13.80 15.51
N GLU A 198 -4.33 -15.09 15.81
CA GLU A 198 -4.05 -16.11 14.80
C GLU A 198 -5.09 -16.12 13.67
N ALA A 199 -6.38 -16.03 14.01
CA ALA A 199 -7.47 -16.10 13.05
C ALA A 199 -7.34 -15.10 11.89
N TRP A 200 -7.10 -13.81 12.18
CA TRP A 200 -6.98 -12.82 11.10
C TRP A 200 -5.65 -12.91 10.36
N ARG A 201 -4.56 -13.30 11.05
CA ARG A 201 -3.24 -13.46 10.43
C ARG A 201 -3.25 -14.60 9.42
N THR A 202 -3.81 -15.75 9.80
CA THR A 202 -4.00 -16.90 8.93
C THR A 202 -4.92 -16.54 7.76
N ALA A 203 -6.01 -15.83 8.00
CA ALA A 203 -6.89 -15.36 6.91
C ALA A 203 -6.18 -14.42 5.92
N ASN A 204 -5.24 -13.60 6.39
CA ASN A 204 -4.45 -12.71 5.55
C ASN A 204 -3.44 -13.48 4.69
N LEU A 205 -2.71 -14.43 5.28
CA LEU A 205 -1.82 -15.34 4.55
C LEU A 205 -2.58 -16.15 3.50
N GLN A 206 -3.76 -16.69 3.84
CA GLN A 206 -4.58 -17.44 2.89
C GLN A 206 -5.09 -16.58 1.73
N ARG A 207 -5.29 -15.27 1.94
CA ARG A 207 -5.58 -14.34 0.83
C ARG A 207 -4.39 -14.23 -0.12
N LEU A 208 -3.18 -14.10 0.41
CA LEU A 208 -1.96 -14.09 -0.39
C LEU A 208 -1.79 -15.40 -1.17
N ARG A 209 -1.94 -16.57 -0.52
CA ARG A 209 -1.93 -17.90 -1.17
C ARG A 209 -2.88 -17.94 -2.34
N ARG A 210 -4.16 -17.64 -2.13
CA ARG A 210 -5.18 -17.61 -3.19
C ARG A 210 -4.82 -16.67 -4.34
N SER A 211 -4.18 -15.53 -4.04
CA SER A 211 -3.75 -14.61 -5.09
C SER A 211 -2.64 -15.18 -5.97
N LEU A 212 -1.65 -15.87 -5.39
CA LEU A 212 -0.58 -16.54 -6.13
C LEU A 212 -1.14 -17.67 -6.99
N VAL A 213 -2.03 -18.49 -6.43
CA VAL A 213 -2.71 -19.56 -7.17
C VAL A 213 -3.47 -19.00 -8.37
N LYS A 214 -4.24 -17.92 -8.18
CA LYS A 214 -4.99 -17.25 -9.26
C LYS A 214 -4.08 -16.69 -10.35
N LEU A 215 -2.85 -16.31 -10.01
CA LEU A 215 -1.83 -15.82 -10.94
C LEU A 215 -1.06 -16.94 -11.65
N GLY A 216 -1.41 -18.21 -11.40
CA GLY A 216 -0.80 -19.35 -12.08
C GLY A 216 0.38 -19.98 -11.35
N ALA A 217 0.60 -19.66 -10.06
CA ALA A 217 1.69 -20.28 -9.28
C ALA A 217 1.58 -21.81 -9.16
N MET A 218 0.40 -22.38 -9.40
CA MET A 218 0.14 -23.83 -9.42
C MET A 218 0.09 -24.42 -10.83
N ALA A 219 0.67 -23.76 -11.84
CA ALA A 219 0.59 -24.21 -13.23
C ALA A 219 1.22 -25.60 -13.46
N GLU A 220 2.29 -25.94 -12.73
CA GLU A 220 2.95 -27.25 -12.84
C GLU A 220 2.23 -28.32 -12.00
N SER A 221 2.15 -28.11 -10.68
CA SER A 221 1.33 -28.93 -9.78
C SER A 221 1.20 -28.25 -8.41
N GLU A 222 0.23 -28.71 -7.61
CA GLU A 222 0.12 -28.29 -6.20
C GLU A 222 1.35 -28.66 -5.39
N ALA A 223 1.88 -29.88 -5.56
CA ALA A 223 3.05 -30.34 -4.82
C ALA A 223 4.30 -29.47 -5.10
N VAL A 224 4.48 -29.03 -6.35
CA VAL A 224 5.57 -28.12 -6.71
C VAL A 224 5.35 -26.75 -6.07
N PHE A 225 4.16 -26.15 -6.22
CA PHE A 225 3.84 -24.86 -5.60
C PHE A 225 4.08 -24.87 -4.08
N GLU A 226 3.61 -25.92 -3.41
CA GLU A 226 3.79 -26.09 -1.96
C GLU A 226 5.27 -26.13 -1.59
N LYS A 227 6.05 -26.98 -2.26
CA LYS A 227 7.47 -27.18 -1.94
C LYS A 227 8.34 -25.95 -2.28
N THR A 228 8.10 -25.31 -3.41
CA THR A 228 9.00 -24.27 -3.94
C THR A 228 8.64 -22.88 -3.48
N LEU A 229 7.35 -22.61 -3.21
CA LEU A 229 6.88 -21.26 -2.89
C LEU A 229 6.20 -21.19 -1.52
N TRP A 230 5.20 -22.03 -1.26
CA TRP A 230 4.38 -21.86 -0.06
C TRP A 230 5.11 -22.23 1.23
N GLN A 231 5.77 -23.39 1.27
CA GLN A 231 6.55 -23.84 2.43
C GLN A 231 7.69 -22.87 2.79
N PRO A 232 8.54 -22.40 1.85
CA PRO A 232 9.54 -21.38 2.16
C PRO A 232 8.92 -20.08 2.72
N LEU A 233 7.78 -19.64 2.18
CA LEU A 233 7.06 -18.48 2.69
C LEU A 233 6.56 -18.70 4.13
N GLU A 234 5.93 -19.85 4.41
CA GLU A 234 5.48 -20.20 5.76
C GLU A 234 6.65 -20.33 6.76
N GLN A 235 7.80 -20.86 6.31
CA GLN A 235 9.02 -20.94 7.10
C GLN A 235 9.53 -19.54 7.45
N GLY A 236 9.69 -18.66 6.46
CA GLY A 236 10.11 -17.26 6.68
C GLY A 236 9.15 -16.50 7.59
N TYR A 237 7.84 -16.73 7.41
CA TYR A 237 6.81 -16.16 8.27
C TYR A 237 6.93 -16.65 9.72
N THR A 238 7.02 -17.97 9.92
CA THR A 238 7.03 -18.57 11.26
C THR A 238 8.30 -18.22 12.01
N ALA A 239 9.47 -18.34 11.37
CA ALA A 239 10.75 -17.95 11.93
C ALA A 239 10.75 -16.47 12.32
N THR A 240 10.30 -15.59 11.42
CA THR A 240 10.26 -14.16 11.72
C THR A 240 9.26 -13.82 12.78
N PHE A 241 8.06 -14.43 12.82
CA PHE A 241 7.03 -14.10 13.80
C PHE A 241 7.38 -14.60 15.21
N GLY A 242 8.00 -15.79 15.31
CA GLY A 242 8.37 -16.43 16.57
C GLY A 242 9.51 -15.76 17.35
N VAL A 243 10.41 -15.02 16.67
CA VAL A 243 11.62 -14.38 17.26
C VAL A 243 11.29 -13.12 18.11
N GLY A 244 10.20 -13.12 18.88
CA GLY A 244 9.83 -11.99 19.75
C GLY A 244 8.81 -12.31 20.84
N GLY A 245 8.66 -13.60 21.18
CA GLY A 245 7.75 -14.08 22.23
C GLY A 245 8.40 -14.30 23.60
N ASP A 246 9.73 -14.26 23.68
CA ASP A 246 10.48 -14.41 24.94
C ASP A 246 11.39 -13.19 25.14
N GLU A 247 10.84 -12.13 25.73
CA GLU A 247 11.59 -11.31 26.67
C GLU A 247 10.83 -11.38 28.01
N PRO A 248 11.47 -11.88 29.10
CA PRO A 248 10.84 -11.98 30.42
C PRO A 248 10.55 -10.62 31.06
#